data_AF-A0A2A7MQT0-F1
#
_entry.id   AF-A0A2A7MQT0-F1
#
_cell.length_a   1.000
_cell.length_b   1.000
_cell.length_c   1.000
_cell.angle_alpha   90.00
_cell.angle_beta   90.00
_cell.angle_gamma   90.00
#
_symmetry.space_group_name_H-M   'P 1'
#
loop_
_entity.id
_entity.type
_entity.pdbx_description
1 polymer ?
#
loop_
_entity_poly.entity_id
_entity_poly.type
_entity_poly.pdbx_seq_one_letter_code
_entity_poly.pdbx_strand_id
1 'polypeptide(L)'
;MTDPPNIRDLADIPAVEVISRAAVMLMSAAAEKLGLSAESPEDSPHRDLDEARRLITALAGLVTASAEYLGPHAGPLRDGLKSLQLAFREGSAAPDEPGRGPGEKYTGPVW
;
A
#
# COMPACT_ATOMS: atom_id res chain seq x y z
N MET A 1 15.42 7.15 32.59
CA MET A 1 15.24 8.33 31.75
C MET A 1 14.95 7.81 30.35
N THR A 2 13.69 7.56 30.02
CA THR A 2 13.31 7.29 28.62
C THR A 2 13.36 8.63 27.92
N ASP A 3 14.24 8.75 26.91
CA ASP A 3 14.22 9.92 26.03
C ASP A 3 12.79 10.12 25.52
N PRO A 4 12.27 11.37 25.51
CA PRO A 4 11.00 11.62 24.83
C PRO A 4 11.13 11.14 23.39
N PRO A 5 10.07 10.57 22.79
CA PRO A 5 10.11 10.20 21.38
C PRO A 5 10.62 11.40 20.58
N ASN A 6 11.63 11.17 19.76
CA ASN A 6 12.22 12.20 18.90
C ASN A 6 11.18 12.58 17.83
N ILE A 7 10.24 13.43 18.22
CA ILE A 7 9.19 13.97 17.37
C ILE A 7 9.80 15.14 16.61
N ARG A 8 10.10 14.92 15.33
CA ARG A 8 10.51 16.00 14.41
C ARG A 8 9.31 16.86 14.05
N ASP A 9 9.50 18.17 13.98
CA ASP A 9 8.47 19.08 13.45
C ASP A 9 8.20 18.75 11.97
N LEU A 10 6.93 18.74 11.55
CA LEU A 10 6.55 18.49 10.16
C LEU A 10 7.16 19.54 9.21
N ALA A 11 7.40 20.76 9.69
CA ALA A 11 8.05 21.82 8.92
C ALA A 11 9.48 21.44 8.48
N ASP A 12 10.14 20.56 9.24
CA ASP A 12 11.53 20.15 9.02
C ASP A 12 11.66 18.82 8.23
N ILE A 13 10.54 18.22 7.81
CA ILE A 13 10.52 16.94 7.09
C ILE A 13 10.40 17.20 5.58
N PRO A 14 11.35 16.72 4.76
CA PRO A 14 11.24 16.82 3.31
C PRO A 14 9.97 16.15 2.78
N ALA A 15 9.33 16.75 1.78
CA ALA A 15 8.09 16.22 1.20
C ALA A 15 8.24 14.76 0.70
N VAL A 16 9.41 14.41 0.13
CA VAL A 16 9.72 13.05 -0.31
C VAL A 16 9.70 12.03 0.85
N GLU A 17 10.16 12.44 2.03
CA GLU A 17 10.12 11.61 3.25
C GLU A 17 8.69 11.44 3.75
N VAL A 18 7.87 12.51 3.72
CA VAL A 18 6.45 12.44 4.08
C VAL A 18 5.70 11.48 3.16
N ILE A 19 5.86 11.62 1.84
CA ILE A 19 5.23 10.76 0.83
C ILE A 19 5.66 9.31 1.01
N SER A 20 6.96 9.06 1.18
CA SER A 20 7.47 7.69 1.33
C SER A 20 6.94 7.03 2.61
N ARG A 21 6.86 7.76 3.73
CA ARG A 21 6.28 7.25 4.98
C ARG A 21 4.79 6.97 4.85
N ALA A 22 4.03 7.84 4.18
CA ALA A 22 2.62 7.62 3.91
C ALA A 22 2.41 6.38 3.02
N ALA A 23 3.24 6.19 1.99
CA ALA A 23 3.19 5.02 1.12
C ALA A 23 3.46 3.73 1.89
N VAL A 24 4.48 3.69 2.76
CA VAL A 24 4.77 2.54 3.63
C VAL A 24 3.61 2.28 4.59
N MET A 25 3.04 3.32 5.21
CA MET A 25 1.89 3.17 6.11
C MET A 25 0.69 2.55 5.40
N LEU A 26 0.34 3.04 4.21
CA LEU A 26 -0.74 2.49 3.40
C LEU A 26 -0.46 1.04 2.97
N MET A 27 0.79 0.74 2.59
CA MET A 27 1.23 -0.60 2.21
C MET A 27 1.12 -1.59 3.37
N SER A 28 1.62 -1.23 4.56
CA SER A 28 1.54 -2.07 5.75
C SER A 28 0.09 -2.28 6.19
N ALA A 29 -0.73 -1.22 6.18
CA ALA A 29 -2.15 -1.35 6.52
C ALA A 29 -2.89 -2.24 5.51
N ALA A 30 -2.60 -2.13 4.21
CA ALA A 30 -3.18 -3.00 3.19
C ALA A 30 -2.76 -4.46 3.38
N ALA A 31 -1.48 -4.73 3.68
CA ALA A 31 -0.99 -6.07 3.96
C ALA A 31 -1.70 -6.70 5.17
N GLU A 32 -1.90 -5.92 6.24
CA GLU A 32 -2.66 -6.35 7.42
C GLU A 32 -4.11 -6.72 7.06
N LYS A 33 -4.77 -5.87 6.26
CA LYS A 33 -6.15 -6.09 5.80
C LYS A 33 -6.28 -7.23 4.78
N LEU A 34 -5.22 -7.59 4.10
CA LEU A 34 -5.15 -8.81 3.29
C LEU A 34 -4.87 -10.06 4.13
N GLY A 35 -4.58 -9.90 5.43
CA GLY A 35 -4.21 -10.98 6.33
C GLY A 35 -2.75 -11.46 6.18
N LEU A 36 -1.93 -10.77 5.38
CA LEU A 36 -0.56 -11.20 5.05
C LEU A 36 0.40 -11.21 6.24
N SER A 37 0.01 -10.59 7.36
CA SER A 37 0.77 -10.60 8.61
C SER A 37 0.56 -11.87 9.45
N ALA A 38 -0.42 -12.71 9.11
CA ALA A 38 -0.72 -13.96 9.82
C ALA A 38 -0.07 -15.18 9.13
N GLU A 39 0.13 -16.27 9.86
CA GLU A 39 0.65 -17.53 9.30
C GLU A 39 -0.28 -18.11 8.21
N SER A 40 -1.58 -17.93 8.37
CA SER A 40 -2.61 -18.31 7.40
C SER A 40 -3.44 -17.06 7.06
N PRO A 41 -3.20 -16.41 5.91
CA PRO A 41 -3.83 -15.14 5.57
C PRO A 41 -5.35 -15.18 5.53
N GLU A 42 -5.94 -16.29 5.11
CA GLU A 42 -7.39 -16.54 5.09
C GLU A 42 -8.04 -16.56 6.49
N ASP A 43 -7.30 -16.98 7.51
CA ASP A 43 -7.79 -17.11 8.89
C ASP A 43 -7.46 -15.89 9.76
N SER A 44 -6.84 -14.85 9.18
CA SER A 44 -6.46 -13.66 9.93
C SER A 44 -7.68 -12.92 10.50
N PRO A 45 -7.72 -12.60 11.81
CA PRO A 45 -8.80 -11.83 12.42
C PRO A 45 -8.84 -10.37 11.94
N HIS A 46 -7.81 -9.92 11.23
CA HIS A 46 -7.70 -8.57 10.68
C HIS A 46 -8.00 -8.49 9.18
N ARG A 47 -8.24 -9.64 8.53
CA ARG A 47 -8.57 -9.72 7.10
C ARG A 47 -9.89 -9.01 6.81
N ASP A 48 -9.84 -8.04 5.91
CA ASP A 48 -10.96 -7.25 5.42
C ASP A 48 -10.64 -6.74 4.01
N LEU A 49 -11.22 -7.39 3.00
CA LEU A 49 -10.96 -7.06 1.60
C LEU A 49 -11.56 -5.70 1.21
N ASP A 50 -12.66 -5.26 1.82
CA ASP A 50 -13.24 -3.96 1.49
C ASP A 50 -12.34 -2.81 1.96
N GLU A 51 -11.75 -2.95 3.15
CA GLU A 51 -10.74 -2.02 3.65
C GLU A 51 -9.43 -2.11 2.85
N ALA A 52 -8.96 -3.33 2.53
CA ALA A 52 -7.77 -3.52 1.69
C ALA A 52 -7.91 -2.83 0.33
N ARG A 53 -9.08 -2.93 -0.32
CA ARG A 53 -9.35 -2.27 -1.61
C ARG A 53 -9.14 -0.77 -1.53
N ARG A 54 -9.63 -0.12 -0.47
CA ARG A 54 -9.50 1.34 -0.27
C ARG A 54 -8.05 1.74 -0.10
N LEU A 55 -7.30 1.01 0.73
CA LEU A 55 -5.90 1.28 1.02
C LEU A 55 -5.00 1.08 -0.22
N ILE A 56 -5.17 -0.02 -0.95
CA ILE A 56 -4.43 -0.30 -2.20
C ILE A 56 -4.75 0.76 -3.26
N THR A 57 -6.02 1.18 -3.37
CA THR A 57 -6.42 2.22 -4.32
C THR A 57 -5.80 3.59 -3.97
N ALA A 58 -5.76 3.93 -2.68
CA ALA A 58 -5.11 5.16 -2.21
C ALA A 58 -3.60 5.12 -2.46
N LEU A 59 -2.94 3.99 -2.14
CA LEU A 59 -1.51 3.79 -2.39
C LEU A 59 -1.19 3.91 -3.89
N ALA A 60 -1.98 3.30 -4.77
CA ALA A 60 -1.80 3.41 -6.21
C ALA A 60 -1.90 4.85 -6.71
N GLY A 61 -2.88 5.61 -6.21
CA GLY A 61 -2.98 7.04 -6.52
C GLY A 61 -1.76 7.83 -6.07
N LEU A 62 -1.31 7.60 -4.82
CA LEU A 62 -0.13 8.26 -4.25
C LEU A 62 1.14 7.95 -5.05
N VAL A 63 1.43 6.66 -5.32
CA VAL A 63 2.64 6.22 -6.03
C VAL A 63 2.65 6.72 -7.47
N THR A 64 1.52 6.69 -8.16
CA THR A 64 1.42 7.21 -9.53
C THR A 64 1.62 8.73 -9.57
N ALA A 65 0.97 9.47 -8.66
CA ALA A 65 1.07 10.93 -8.63
C ALA A 65 2.46 11.44 -8.18
N SER A 66 3.17 10.68 -7.35
CA SER A 66 4.48 11.08 -6.81
C SER A 66 5.68 10.52 -7.56
N ALA A 67 5.45 9.74 -8.62
CA ALA A 67 6.48 9.01 -9.36
C ALA A 67 7.68 9.86 -9.79
N GLU A 68 7.45 11.07 -10.32
CA GLU A 68 8.51 11.96 -10.79
C GLU A 68 9.40 12.50 -9.67
N TYR A 69 8.85 12.64 -8.45
CA TYR A 69 9.55 13.18 -7.29
C TYR A 69 10.31 12.10 -6.50
N LEU A 70 9.83 10.86 -6.55
CA LEU A 70 10.43 9.74 -5.82
C LEU A 70 11.72 9.21 -6.48
N GLY A 71 11.93 9.47 -7.77
CA GLY A 71 13.12 9.05 -8.49
C GLY A 71 13.40 7.54 -8.31
N PRO A 72 14.62 7.13 -7.91
CA PRO A 72 14.97 5.73 -7.70
C PRO A 72 14.11 4.99 -6.65
N HIS A 73 13.52 5.70 -5.70
CA HIS A 73 12.70 5.10 -4.64
C HIS A 73 11.30 4.70 -5.11
N ALA A 74 10.88 5.11 -6.31
CA ALA A 74 9.58 4.74 -6.87
C ALA A 74 9.48 3.24 -7.21
N GLY A 75 10.60 2.60 -7.59
CA GLY A 75 10.64 1.19 -8.00
C GLY A 75 10.12 0.26 -6.90
N PRO A 76 10.76 0.23 -5.71
CA PRO A 76 10.31 -0.62 -4.61
C PRO A 76 8.86 -0.39 -4.18
N LEU A 77 8.36 0.86 -4.24
CA LEU A 77 6.97 1.16 -3.89
C LEU A 77 5.98 0.61 -4.93
N ARG A 78 6.33 0.67 -6.23
CA ARG A 78 5.52 0.06 -7.29
C ARG A 78 5.51 -1.46 -7.20
N ASP A 79 6.65 -2.07 -6.89
CA ASP A 79 6.74 -3.52 -6.73
C ASP A 79 5.92 -4.00 -5.54
N GLY A 80 6.02 -3.32 -4.40
CA GLY A 80 5.20 -3.60 -3.23
C GLY A 80 3.70 -3.41 -3.50
N LEU A 81 3.31 -2.34 -4.19
CA LEU A 81 1.93 -2.12 -4.62
C LEU A 81 1.43 -3.24 -5.53
N LYS A 82 2.22 -3.66 -6.53
CA LYS A 82 1.87 -4.76 -7.44
C LYS A 82 1.64 -6.06 -6.66
N SER A 83 2.50 -6.38 -5.71
CA SER A 83 2.35 -7.56 -4.84
C SER A 83 1.04 -7.53 -4.05
N LEU A 84 0.66 -6.37 -3.50
CA LEU A 84 -0.62 -6.23 -2.80
C LEU A 84 -1.83 -6.40 -3.75
N GLN A 85 -1.75 -5.86 -4.96
CA GLN A 85 -2.82 -6.01 -5.96
C GLN A 85 -3.01 -7.47 -6.37
N LEU A 86 -1.91 -8.22 -6.54
CA LEU A 86 -1.95 -9.66 -6.83
C LEU A 86 -2.52 -10.45 -5.65
N ALA A 87 -2.03 -10.21 -4.43
CA ALA A 87 -2.53 -10.86 -3.23
C ALA A 87 -4.03 -10.58 -3.00
N PHE A 88 -4.49 -9.35 -3.28
CA PHE A 88 -5.93 -9.03 -3.26
C PHE A 88 -6.72 -9.88 -4.26
N ARG A 89 -6.21 -10.00 -5.50
CA ARG A 89 -6.86 -10.77 -6.56
C ARG A 89 -6.96 -12.25 -6.18
N GLU A 90 -5.88 -12.83 -5.67
CA GLU A 90 -5.80 -14.22 -5.21
C GLU A 90 -6.71 -14.48 -4.01
N GLY A 91 -6.78 -13.51 -3.09
CA GLY A 91 -7.58 -13.60 -1.88
C GLY A 91 -9.08 -13.36 -2.07
N SER A 92 -9.52 -12.89 -3.24
CA SER A 92 -10.92 -12.60 -3.53
C SER A 92 -11.66 -13.85 -4.05
N ALA A 93 -12.81 -14.17 -3.44
CA ALA A 93 -13.69 -15.24 -3.93
C ALA A 93 -14.34 -14.92 -5.29
N ALA A 94 -14.44 -13.63 -5.62
CA ALA A 94 -14.90 -13.13 -6.92
C ALA A 94 -13.91 -12.05 -7.39
N PRO A 95 -12.82 -12.45 -8.08
CA PRO A 95 -11.83 -11.50 -8.57
C PRO A 95 -12.46 -10.48 -9.54
N ASP A 96 -12.04 -9.22 -9.43
CA ASP A 96 -12.43 -8.19 -10.36
C ASP A 96 -11.90 -8.50 -11.77
N GLU A 97 -12.59 -8.00 -12.80
CA GLU A 97 -12.07 -8.03 -14.17
C GLU A 97 -10.72 -7.29 -14.27
N PRO A 98 -9.82 -7.71 -15.17
CA PRO A 98 -8.56 -7.00 -15.40
C PRO A 98 -8.76 -5.51 -15.70
N GLY A 99 -8.06 -4.65 -14.97
CA GLY A 99 -8.19 -3.19 -15.03
C GLY A 99 -9.24 -2.61 -14.07
N ARG A 100 -9.97 -3.45 -13.33
CA ARG A 100 -11.00 -3.07 -12.35
C ARG A 100 -10.61 -3.40 -10.90
N GLY A 101 -9.48 -4.07 -10.69
CA GLY A 101 -8.94 -4.35 -9.38
C GLY A 101 -8.54 -3.10 -8.59
N PRO A 102 -8.28 -3.23 -7.28
CA PRO A 102 -7.86 -2.11 -6.45
C PRO A 102 -6.64 -1.39 -7.03
N GLY A 103 -6.75 -0.07 -7.22
CA GLY A 103 -5.67 0.74 -7.79
C GLY A 103 -5.40 0.57 -9.30
N GLU A 104 -5.99 -0.42 -9.98
CA GLU A 104 -5.68 -0.71 -11.40
C GLU A 104 -6.08 0.42 -12.37
N LYS A 105 -7.01 1.30 -11.96
CA LYS A 105 -7.29 2.53 -12.70
C LYS A 105 -6.06 3.44 -12.87
N TYR A 106 -5.07 3.32 -11.99
CA TYR A 106 -3.82 4.10 -12.04
C TYR A 106 -2.64 3.30 -12.58
N THR A 107 -2.60 1.99 -12.34
CA THR A 107 -1.45 1.13 -12.63
C THR A 107 -1.62 0.29 -13.90
N GLY A 108 -2.85 0.20 -14.43
CA GLY A 108 -3.24 -0.83 -15.38
C GLY A 108 -3.46 -2.19 -14.71
N PRO A 109 -3.89 -3.20 -15.49
CA PRO A 109 -4.10 -4.56 -15.00
C PRO A 109 -2.81 -5.19 -14.47
N VAL A 110 -2.90 -5.95 -13.38
CA VAL A 110 -1.79 -6.75 -12.86
C VAL A 110 -1.92 -8.24 -13.19
N TRP A 111 -0.78 -8.88 -13.42
CA TRP A 111 -0.66 -10.30 -13.76
C TRP A 111 0.39 -10.97 -12.89
#